data_AF-A0A2V3I262-F1
#
_entry.id   AF-A0A2V3I262-F1
#
_cell.length_a   1.000
_cell.length_b   1.000
_cell.length_c   1.000
_cell.angle_alpha   90.00
_cell.angle_beta   90.00
_cell.angle_gamma   90.00
#
_symmetry.space_group_name_H-M   'P 1'
#
loop_
_entity.id
_entity.type
_entity.pdbx_description
1 polymer ?
#
loop_
_entity_poly.entity_id
_entity_poly.type
_entity_poly.pdbx_seq_one_letter_code
_entity_poly.pdbx_strand_id
1 'polypeptide(L)'
;MLDADGDEIVEIRADYLVNEDPAESEYVGESSHRTFIIGTGKMAFVMLLGIFIPLFLALGLVRDETENGTLHYLLSKPIHRAEFILYRLLGYLLLAGTYILVLVLLMALITSLIGPGESLIRLSDFPVWLGIGLATVLVLAAYGALYNTLGMVFPKYGVYMCIVIGVWEFVMGMFTMTLPSATVPMLSISHWALQMIDAIVLIAWPNTLQYSQMAEAFGFDSPLPFFWQPPVHTLETQSPVVALIVSMVVLMAVTLGMIVIGQSSFKNREIM
;
A
#
# COMPACT_ATOMS: atom_id res chain seq x y z
N MET A 1 -28.15 -23.23 -23.90
CA MET A 1 -29.62 -23.11 -24.00
C MET A 1 -30.15 -22.67 -22.65
N LEU A 2 -31.04 -21.68 -22.67
CA LEU A 2 -31.78 -21.22 -21.49
C LEU A 2 -33.07 -22.04 -21.36
N ASP A 3 -33.60 -22.16 -20.14
CA ASP A 3 -34.91 -22.75 -19.90
C ASP A 3 -36.02 -21.92 -20.58
N ALA A 4 -37.21 -22.48 -20.75
CA ALA A 4 -38.34 -21.83 -21.42
C ALA A 4 -38.73 -20.47 -20.79
N ASP A 5 -38.44 -20.27 -19.50
CA ASP A 5 -38.67 -19.02 -18.76
C ASP A 5 -37.44 -18.07 -18.76
N GLY A 6 -36.31 -18.48 -19.34
CA GLY A 6 -35.14 -17.62 -19.55
C GLY A 6 -34.28 -17.35 -18.31
N ASP A 7 -34.61 -17.95 -17.17
CA ASP A 7 -34.05 -17.58 -15.85
C ASP A 7 -32.92 -18.51 -15.38
N GLU A 8 -32.69 -19.64 -16.06
CA GLU A 8 -31.62 -20.59 -15.71
C GLU A 8 -30.93 -21.15 -16.96
N ILE A 9 -29.60 -21.31 -16.89
CA ILE A 9 -28.79 -21.88 -17.98
C ILE A 9 -28.83 -23.40 -17.86
N VAL A 10 -29.56 -24.05 -18.78
CA VAL A 10 -29.81 -25.50 -18.76
C VAL A 10 -28.68 -26.29 -19.42
N GLU A 11 -28.01 -25.70 -20.42
CA GLU A 11 -26.94 -26.38 -21.17
C GLU A 11 -25.93 -25.37 -21.73
N ILE A 12 -24.64 -25.54 -21.44
CA ILE A 12 -23.55 -24.85 -22.15
C ILE A 12 -23.11 -25.78 -23.28
N ARG A 13 -23.36 -25.37 -24.52
CA ARG A 13 -23.06 -26.17 -25.71
C ARG A 13 -21.75 -25.66 -26.31
N ALA A 14 -20.68 -26.43 -26.13
CA ALA A 14 -19.36 -26.12 -26.69
C ALA A 14 -19.41 -26.17 -28.23
N ASP A 15 -18.85 -25.16 -28.89
CA ASP A 15 -18.70 -25.15 -30.34
C ASP A 15 -17.39 -25.85 -30.72
N TYR A 16 -17.48 -27.07 -31.28
CA TYR A 16 -16.33 -27.90 -31.64
C TYR A 16 -15.38 -27.28 -32.68
N LEU A 17 -15.75 -26.16 -33.33
CA LEU A 17 -14.90 -25.43 -34.29
C LEU A 17 -14.15 -24.25 -33.66
N VAL A 18 -14.37 -23.97 -32.38
CA VAL A 18 -13.72 -22.89 -31.63
C VAL A 18 -12.89 -23.52 -30.52
N ASN A 19 -11.61 -23.16 -30.43
CA ASN A 19 -10.83 -23.52 -29.24
C ASN A 19 -11.28 -22.62 -28.09
N GLU A 20 -12.07 -23.17 -27.18
CA GLU A 20 -12.58 -22.48 -25.98
C GLU A 20 -11.53 -22.45 -24.85
N ASP A 21 -10.45 -23.24 -24.97
CA ASP A 21 -9.35 -23.20 -24.02
C ASP A 21 -8.55 -21.91 -24.19
N PRO A 22 -8.28 -21.16 -23.09
CA PRO A 22 -7.41 -20.01 -23.14
C PRO A 22 -6.06 -20.40 -23.76
N ALA A 23 -5.49 -19.54 -24.61
CA ALA A 23 -4.13 -19.71 -25.05
C ALA A 23 -3.20 -19.64 -23.82
N GLU A 24 -2.76 -20.80 -23.33
CA GLU A 24 -1.98 -20.94 -22.10
C GLU A 24 -0.76 -20.02 -22.10
N SER A 25 -0.09 -19.88 -23.23
CA SER A 25 1.06 -18.98 -23.40
C SER A 25 0.74 -17.50 -23.19
N GLU A 26 -0.41 -17.04 -23.69
CA GLU A 26 -0.88 -15.66 -23.53
C GLU A 26 -1.33 -15.40 -22.09
N TYR A 27 -2.05 -16.36 -21.51
CA TYR A 27 -2.45 -16.32 -20.11
C TYR A 27 -1.24 -16.22 -19.18
N VAL A 28 -0.24 -17.09 -19.35
CA VAL A 28 0.97 -17.12 -18.52
C VAL A 28 1.75 -15.82 -18.66
N GLY A 29 1.88 -15.28 -19.88
CA GLY A 29 2.54 -13.99 -20.11
C GLY A 29 1.85 -12.84 -19.37
N GLU A 30 0.54 -12.71 -19.54
CA GLU A 30 -0.26 -11.66 -18.91
C GLU A 30 -0.30 -11.78 -17.39
N SER A 31 -0.51 -12.99 -16.89
CA SER A 31 -0.53 -13.30 -15.46
C SER A 31 0.82 -12.99 -14.81
N SER A 32 1.93 -13.34 -15.47
CA SER A 32 3.28 -13.04 -14.97
C SER A 32 3.55 -11.54 -14.92
N HIS A 33 3.15 -10.80 -15.94
CA HIS A 33 3.30 -9.34 -15.99
C HIS A 33 2.52 -8.64 -14.87
N ARG A 34 1.25 -8.98 -14.67
CA ARG A 34 0.44 -8.44 -13.57
C ARG A 34 1.01 -8.80 -12.22
N THR A 35 1.45 -10.06 -12.07
CA THR A 35 2.07 -10.51 -10.82
C THR A 35 3.34 -9.73 -10.52
N PHE A 36 4.17 -9.45 -11.53
CA PHE A 36 5.37 -8.64 -11.36
C PHE A 36 5.04 -7.22 -10.86
N ILE A 37 4.05 -6.55 -11.46
CA ILE A 37 3.65 -5.20 -11.07
C ILE A 37 3.10 -5.19 -9.64
N ILE A 38 2.17 -6.10 -9.32
CA ILE A 38 1.53 -6.16 -7.99
C ILE A 38 2.55 -6.58 -6.93
N GLY A 39 3.35 -7.62 -7.20
CA GLY A 39 4.38 -8.10 -6.29
C GLY A 39 5.44 -7.06 -6.00
N THR A 40 5.93 -6.36 -7.03
CA THR A 40 6.90 -5.27 -6.86
C THR A 40 6.28 -4.10 -6.08
N GLY A 41 5.03 -3.71 -6.39
CA GLY A 41 4.34 -2.65 -5.67
C GLY A 41 4.14 -2.95 -4.18
N LYS A 42 3.70 -4.17 -3.86
CA LYS A 42 3.47 -4.59 -2.47
C LYS A 42 4.77 -4.80 -1.69
N MET A 43 5.69 -5.60 -2.24
CA MET A 43 6.92 -5.98 -1.55
C MET A 43 7.93 -4.84 -1.51
N ALA A 44 8.26 -4.26 -2.67
CA ALA A 44 9.33 -3.27 -2.75
C ALA A 44 8.84 -1.89 -2.32
N PHE A 45 7.73 -1.39 -2.88
CA PHE A 45 7.31 -0.02 -2.61
C PHE A 45 6.65 0.13 -1.22
N VAL A 46 5.65 -0.69 -0.90
CA VAL A 46 4.94 -0.56 0.39
C VAL A 46 5.74 -1.15 1.54
N MET A 47 6.14 -2.43 1.47
CA MET A 47 6.75 -3.10 2.62
C MET A 47 8.22 -2.72 2.83
N LEU A 48 9.04 -2.66 1.78
CA LEU A 48 10.45 -2.27 1.95
C LEU A 48 10.60 -0.75 2.03
N LEU A 49 10.33 -0.02 0.95
CA LEU A 49 10.56 1.43 0.91
C LEU A 49 9.64 2.17 1.90
N GLY A 50 8.36 1.78 1.97
CA GLY A 50 7.38 2.41 2.85
C GLY A 50 7.70 2.27 4.34
N ILE A 51 8.29 1.16 4.79
CA ILE A 51 8.66 0.95 6.21
C ILE A 51 10.06 1.51 6.50
N PHE A 52 11.05 1.24 5.65
CA PHE A 52 12.45 1.56 5.97
C PHE A 52 12.82 3.03 5.71
N ILE A 53 12.27 3.69 4.69
CA ILE A 53 12.59 5.11 4.44
C ILE A 53 12.20 6.00 5.65
N PRO A 54 10.97 5.92 6.19
CA PRO A 54 10.62 6.69 7.37
C PRO A 54 11.42 6.29 8.61
N LEU A 55 11.81 5.02 8.76
CA LEU A 55 12.61 4.56 9.90
C LEU A 55 13.94 5.33 10.02
N PHE A 56 14.60 5.58 8.89
CA PHE A 56 15.88 6.30 8.86
C PHE A 56 15.72 7.81 8.77
N LEU A 57 14.74 8.30 7.99
CA LEU A 57 14.62 9.74 7.71
C LEU A 57 13.68 10.48 8.67
N ALA A 58 12.58 9.86 9.10
CA ALA A 58 11.56 10.54 9.90
C ALA A 58 11.86 10.50 11.41
N LEU A 59 12.53 9.45 11.87
CA LEU A 59 12.86 9.26 13.29
C LEU A 59 13.76 10.37 13.85
N GLY A 60 14.74 10.82 13.07
CA GLY A 60 15.70 11.86 13.45
C GLY A 60 15.16 13.29 13.33
N LEU A 61 13.98 13.48 12.72
CA LEU A 61 13.49 14.83 12.37
C LEU A 61 13.38 15.75 13.56
N VAL A 62 12.99 15.24 14.73
CA VAL A 62 12.78 16.07 15.93
C VAL A 62 13.57 15.56 17.13
N ARG A 63 13.96 14.29 17.10
CA ARG A 63 14.68 13.66 18.20
C ARG A 63 16.03 14.32 18.45
N ASP A 64 16.82 14.56 17.42
CA ASP A 64 18.19 15.08 17.57
C ASP A 64 18.20 16.47 18.23
N GLU A 65 17.19 17.30 17.95
CA GLU A 65 17.04 18.61 18.60
C GLU A 65 16.49 18.54 20.01
N THR A 66 15.71 17.51 20.30
CA THR A 66 15.21 17.22 21.65
C THR A 66 16.34 16.69 22.55
N GLU A 67 17.23 15.84 22.02
CA GLU A 67 18.39 15.32 22.75
C GLU A 67 19.47 16.39 22.96
N ASN A 68 19.70 17.26 21.97
CA ASN A 68 20.73 18.31 22.05
C ASN A 68 20.29 19.55 22.87
N GLY A 69 19.04 19.60 23.35
CA GLY A 69 18.52 20.74 24.10
C GLY A 69 18.41 22.05 23.30
N THR A 70 18.57 21.98 21.97
CA THR A 70 18.52 23.15 21.08
C THR A 70 17.09 23.59 20.78
N LEU A 71 16.10 22.78 21.17
CA LEU A 71 14.68 23.06 20.97
C LEU A 71 14.23 24.39 21.60
N HIS A 72 14.79 24.77 22.75
CA HIS A 72 14.45 26.03 23.44
C HIS A 72 14.83 27.27 22.62
N TYR A 73 15.87 27.19 21.78
CA TYR A 73 16.28 28.28 20.91
C TYR A 73 15.31 28.47 19.74
N LEU A 74 14.73 27.38 19.23
CA LEU A 74 13.78 27.42 18.11
C LEU A 74 12.36 27.81 18.54
N LEU A 75 11.96 27.45 19.76
CA LEU A 75 10.66 27.81 20.35
C LEU A 75 10.65 29.20 21.03
N SER A 76 11.74 29.95 20.95
CA SER A 76 11.82 31.32 21.47
C SER A 76 10.91 32.31 20.72
N LYS A 77 10.47 31.96 19.50
CA LYS A 77 9.40 32.65 18.76
C LYS A 77 8.06 31.93 18.99
N PRO A 78 6.93 32.66 19.04
CA PRO A 78 5.62 32.07 19.24
C PRO A 78 5.20 31.27 17.98
N ILE A 79 5.69 30.04 17.86
CA ILE A 79 5.29 29.06 16.84
C ILE A 79 4.50 27.97 17.55
N HIS A 80 3.34 27.61 16.99
CA HIS A 80 2.52 26.54 17.56
C HIS A 80 3.21 25.19 17.36
N ARG A 81 3.33 24.37 18.42
CA ARG A 81 4.12 23.12 18.42
C ARG A 81 3.64 22.11 17.37
N ALA A 82 2.33 22.11 17.13
CA ALA A 82 1.72 21.31 16.06
C ALA A 82 2.30 21.64 14.69
N GLU A 83 2.43 22.94 14.41
CA GLU A 83 2.91 23.45 13.13
C GLU A 83 4.37 23.08 12.93
N PHE A 84 5.19 23.16 13.98
CA PHE A 84 6.60 22.76 13.92
C PHE A 84 6.78 21.29 13.51
N ILE A 85 6.05 20.37 14.16
CA ILE A 85 6.11 18.93 13.82
C ILE A 85 5.59 18.69 12.40
N LEU A 86 4.48 19.34 12.06
CA LEU A 86 3.82 19.19 10.78
C LEU A 86 4.73 19.68 9.63
N TYR A 87 5.39 20.84 9.76
CA TYR A 87 6.28 21.36 8.73
C TYR A 87 7.49 20.44 8.48
N ARG A 88 8.06 19.84 9.53
CA ARG A 88 9.14 18.86 9.37
C ARG A 88 8.67 17.59 8.70
N LEU A 89 7.50 17.07 9.10
CA LEU A 89 6.91 15.91 8.47
C LEU A 89 6.58 16.17 7.00
N LEU A 90 6.06 17.35 6.66
CA LEU A 90 5.81 17.77 5.28
C LEU A 90 7.12 17.92 4.49
N GLY A 91 8.18 18.49 5.07
CA GLY A 91 9.48 18.57 4.41
C GLY A 91 10.06 17.18 4.09
N TYR A 92 9.96 16.24 5.03
CA TYR A 92 10.30 14.84 4.81
C TYR A 92 9.43 14.21 3.71
N LEU A 93 8.11 14.39 3.76
CA LEU A 93 7.17 13.85 2.78
C LEU A 93 7.40 14.42 1.39
N LEU A 94 7.78 15.70 1.28
CA LEU A 94 8.10 16.30 0.00
C LEU A 94 9.33 15.60 -0.61
N LEU A 95 10.39 15.39 0.16
CA LEU A 95 11.61 14.73 -0.35
C LEU A 95 11.36 13.25 -0.65
N ALA A 96 10.89 12.47 0.33
CA ALA A 96 10.69 11.04 0.19
C ALA A 96 9.54 10.70 -0.76
N GLY A 97 8.44 11.45 -0.69
CA GLY A 97 7.29 11.27 -1.58
C GLY A 97 7.61 11.62 -3.03
N THR A 98 8.33 12.71 -3.29
CA THR A 98 8.78 13.03 -4.66
C THR A 98 9.70 11.94 -5.21
N TYR A 99 10.64 11.45 -4.40
CA TYR A 99 11.51 10.33 -4.78
C TYR A 99 10.70 9.08 -5.19
N ILE A 100 9.72 8.69 -4.37
CA ILE A 100 8.83 7.55 -4.69
C ILE A 100 8.02 7.80 -5.96
N LEU A 101 7.43 8.98 -6.13
CA LEU A 101 6.62 9.28 -7.31
C LEU A 101 7.45 9.22 -8.60
N VAL A 102 8.69 9.72 -8.58
CA VAL A 102 9.60 9.60 -9.73
C VAL A 102 9.91 8.14 -10.02
N LEU A 103 10.24 7.34 -9.00
CA LEU A 103 10.49 5.90 -9.19
C LEU A 103 9.28 5.15 -9.75
N VAL A 104 8.08 5.45 -9.25
CA VAL A 104 6.84 4.86 -9.72
C VAL A 104 6.58 5.20 -11.19
N LEU A 105 6.80 6.45 -11.60
CA LEU A 105 6.65 6.85 -12.99
C LEU A 105 7.67 6.15 -13.91
N LEU A 106 8.91 5.98 -13.45
CA LEU A 106 9.92 5.22 -14.19
C LEU A 106 9.53 3.75 -14.32
N MET A 107 9.04 3.12 -13.24
CA MET A 107 8.57 1.74 -13.29
C MET A 107 7.34 1.57 -14.17
N ALA A 108 6.41 2.53 -14.13
CA ALA A 108 5.25 2.56 -15.02
C ALA A 108 5.69 2.59 -16.48
N LEU A 109 6.66 3.44 -16.82
CA LEU A 109 7.21 3.52 -18.17
C LEU A 109 7.88 2.20 -18.59
N ILE A 110 8.77 1.65 -17.76
CA ILE A 110 9.54 0.44 -18.08
C ILE A 110 8.60 -0.76 -18.26
N THR A 111 7.68 -0.98 -17.32
CA THR A 111 6.75 -2.10 -17.39
C THR A 111 5.76 -1.96 -18.55
N SER A 112 5.33 -0.74 -18.86
CA SER A 112 4.46 -0.46 -20.01
C SER A 112 5.11 -0.76 -21.37
N LEU A 113 6.45 -0.70 -21.45
CA LEU A 113 7.24 -1.03 -22.65
C LEU A 113 7.56 -2.52 -22.79
N ILE A 114 7.68 -3.24 -21.67
CA ILE A 114 8.05 -4.66 -21.62
C ILE A 114 6.81 -5.58 -21.58
N GLY A 115 5.66 -5.03 -21.21
CA GLY A 115 4.43 -5.79 -21.01
C GLY A 115 3.96 -6.54 -22.27
N PRO A 116 3.35 -7.72 -22.11
CA PRO A 116 2.78 -8.47 -23.22
C PRO A 116 1.61 -7.69 -23.84
N GLY A 117 1.58 -7.65 -25.18
CA GLY A 117 0.52 -7.01 -25.96
C GLY A 117 0.96 -6.56 -27.35
N GLU A 118 -0.01 -6.17 -28.17
CA GLU A 118 0.21 -5.70 -29.55
C GLU A 118 0.64 -4.21 -29.60
N SER A 119 0.45 -3.47 -28.50
CA SER A 119 0.76 -2.04 -28.41
C SER A 119 2.17 -1.77 -27.88
N LEU A 120 2.89 -0.81 -28.46
CA LEU A 120 4.22 -0.40 -28.00
C LEU A 120 4.24 0.19 -26.58
N ILE A 121 3.15 0.83 -26.14
CA ILE A 121 3.01 1.40 -24.79
C ILE A 121 1.64 1.01 -24.24
N ARG A 122 1.66 0.23 -23.16
CA ARG A 122 0.47 -0.22 -22.46
C ARG A 122 0.02 0.79 -21.39
N LEU A 123 -0.92 1.67 -21.75
CA LEU A 123 -1.40 2.72 -20.84
C LEU A 123 -2.24 2.20 -19.67
N SER A 124 -2.74 0.95 -19.73
CA SER A 124 -3.52 0.34 -18.65
C SER A 124 -2.73 0.15 -17.36
N ASP A 125 -1.40 0.16 -17.42
CA ASP A 125 -0.54 -0.16 -16.28
C ASP A 125 -0.24 1.10 -15.44
N PHE A 126 -0.36 2.28 -16.05
CA PHE A 126 -0.14 3.57 -15.39
C PHE A 126 -1.08 3.81 -14.19
N PRO A 127 -2.39 3.57 -14.28
CA PRO A 127 -3.28 3.71 -13.11
C PRO A 127 -2.87 2.84 -11.92
N VAL A 128 -2.41 1.60 -12.17
CA VAL A 128 -1.97 0.68 -11.10
C VAL A 128 -0.71 1.23 -10.44
N TRP A 129 0.28 1.65 -11.22
CA TRP A 129 1.50 2.25 -10.69
C TRP A 129 1.24 3.55 -9.93
N LEU A 130 0.42 4.45 -10.47
CA LEU A 130 0.05 5.69 -9.78
C LEU A 130 -0.68 5.40 -8.46
N GLY A 131 -1.54 4.38 -8.44
CA GLY A 131 -2.19 3.94 -7.20
C GLY A 131 -1.22 3.34 -6.18
N ILE A 132 -0.24 2.53 -6.63
CA ILE A 132 0.86 2.04 -5.77
C ILE A 132 1.66 3.22 -5.20
N GLY A 133 1.97 4.22 -6.03
CA GLY A 133 2.66 5.43 -5.60
C GLY A 133 1.87 6.20 -4.55
N LEU A 134 0.57 6.38 -4.76
CA LEU A 134 -0.31 7.02 -3.79
C LEU A 134 -0.39 6.23 -2.48
N ALA A 135 -0.54 4.90 -2.54
CA ALA A 135 -0.51 4.03 -1.36
C ALA A 135 0.79 4.20 -0.58
N THR A 136 1.92 4.19 -1.30
CA THR A 136 3.25 4.33 -0.70
C THR A 136 3.44 5.70 -0.06
N VAL A 137 2.98 6.78 -0.68
CA VAL A 137 3.05 8.13 -0.08
C VAL A 137 2.22 8.22 1.20
N LEU A 138 1.02 7.63 1.22
CA LEU A 138 0.21 7.56 2.44
C LEU A 138 0.88 6.73 3.55
N VAL A 139 1.53 5.64 3.17
CA VAL A 139 2.33 4.80 4.08
C VAL A 139 3.53 5.57 4.64
N LEU A 140 4.26 6.30 3.79
CA LEU A 140 5.35 7.17 4.24
C LEU A 140 4.85 8.23 5.22
N ALA A 141 3.65 8.77 5.01
CA ALA A 141 3.04 9.73 5.92
C ALA A 141 2.69 9.07 7.28
N ALA A 142 2.05 7.90 7.25
CA ALA A 142 1.63 7.18 8.43
C ALA A 142 2.82 6.70 9.27
N TYR A 143 3.80 6.02 8.66
CA TYR A 143 5.01 5.58 9.35
C TYR A 143 5.93 6.74 9.71
N GLY A 144 6.04 7.76 8.86
CA GLY A 144 6.79 8.97 9.17
C GLY A 144 6.25 9.67 10.41
N ALA A 145 4.93 9.78 10.54
CA ALA A 145 4.30 10.30 11.74
C ALA A 145 4.53 9.39 12.95
N LEU A 146 4.35 8.07 12.80
CA LEU A 146 4.53 7.10 13.87
C LEU A 146 5.96 7.05 14.43
N TYR A 147 6.98 6.97 13.57
CA TYR A 147 8.37 6.90 14.04
C TYR A 147 8.84 8.22 14.62
N ASN A 148 8.41 9.34 14.05
CA ASN A 148 8.70 10.66 14.61
C ASN A 148 8.09 10.80 16.01
N THR A 149 6.87 10.32 16.22
CA THR A 149 6.20 10.41 17.54
C THR A 149 6.82 9.45 18.56
N LEU A 150 7.18 8.22 18.16
CA LEU A 150 7.92 7.30 19.02
C LEU A 150 9.30 7.86 19.41
N GLY A 151 10.01 8.51 18.47
CA GLY A 151 11.27 9.19 18.73
C GLY A 151 11.13 10.32 19.76
N MET A 152 10.00 11.04 19.75
CA MET A 152 9.70 12.08 20.74
C MET A 152 9.35 11.47 22.11
N VAL A 153 8.43 10.50 22.15
CA VAL A 153 7.94 9.89 23.39
C VAL A 153 9.08 9.18 24.12
N PHE A 154 9.99 8.51 23.40
CA PHE A 154 11.11 7.78 23.97
C PHE A 154 12.45 8.22 23.35
N PRO A 155 13.09 9.33 23.79
CA PRO A 155 14.33 9.84 23.19
C PRO A 155 15.44 8.80 23.20
N LYS A 156 15.73 8.19 24.35
CA LYS A 156 16.84 7.23 24.49
C LYS A 156 16.61 5.88 23.79
N TYR A 157 15.35 5.43 23.72
CA TYR A 157 15.00 4.07 23.23
C TYR A 157 14.16 4.06 21.96
N GLY A 158 13.92 5.21 21.34
CA GLY A 158 12.99 5.38 20.22
C GLY A 158 13.34 4.49 19.03
N VAL A 159 14.64 4.36 18.70
CA VAL A 159 15.08 3.48 17.59
C VAL A 159 14.67 2.04 17.82
N TYR A 160 14.91 1.51 19.02
CA TYR A 160 14.62 0.10 19.32
C TYR A 160 13.11 -0.18 19.21
N MET A 161 12.28 0.74 19.70
CA MET A 161 10.82 0.63 19.54
C MET A 161 10.41 0.69 18.06
N CYS A 162 11.01 1.57 17.27
CA CYS A 162 10.72 1.67 15.85
C CYS A 162 11.14 0.42 15.08
N ILE A 163 12.25 -0.22 15.46
CA ILE A 163 12.68 -1.50 14.87
C ILE A 163 11.69 -2.61 15.22
N VAL A 164 11.27 -2.73 16.48
CA VAL A 164 10.28 -3.75 16.89
C VAL A 164 8.96 -3.56 16.13
N ILE A 165 8.49 -2.31 16.01
CA ILE A 165 7.29 -2.00 15.21
C ILE A 165 7.53 -2.28 13.72
N GLY A 166 8.70 -1.96 13.17
CA GLY A 166 9.04 -2.26 11.77
C GLY A 166 9.00 -3.76 11.48
N VAL A 167 9.50 -4.60 12.39
CA VAL A 167 9.40 -6.06 12.27
C VAL A 167 7.95 -6.52 12.38
N TRP A 168 7.18 -5.99 13.33
CA TRP A 168 5.75 -6.28 13.45
C TRP A 168 4.99 -5.96 12.16
N GLU A 169 5.21 -4.78 11.60
CA GLU A 169 4.55 -4.29 10.39
C GLU A 169 4.94 -5.08 9.14
N PHE A 170 6.19 -5.53 9.07
CA PHE A 170 6.63 -6.43 8.01
C PHE A 170 5.94 -7.79 8.10
N VAL A 171 5.87 -8.36 9.31
CA VAL A 171 5.20 -9.65 9.54
C VAL A 171 3.69 -9.55 9.25
N MET A 172 3.02 -8.48 9.67
CA MET A 172 1.60 -8.26 9.37
C MET A 172 1.33 -8.03 7.88
N GLY A 173 2.24 -7.39 7.16
CA GLY A 173 2.19 -7.29 5.70
C GLY A 173 2.23 -8.68 5.03
N MET A 174 3.14 -9.56 5.46
CA MET A 174 3.21 -10.94 4.98
C MET A 174 1.97 -11.76 5.36
N PHE A 175 1.42 -11.56 6.55
CA PHE A 175 0.17 -12.20 6.96
C PHE A 175 -1.02 -11.76 6.08
N THR A 176 -1.06 -10.49 5.67
CA THR A 176 -2.12 -10.00 4.78
C THR A 176 -2.12 -10.70 3.43
N MET A 177 -0.96 -11.07 2.91
CA MET A 177 -0.83 -11.78 1.63
C MET A 177 -1.14 -13.28 1.74
N THR A 178 -0.78 -13.89 2.87
CA THR A 178 -0.92 -15.34 3.06
C THR A 178 -2.26 -15.75 3.69
N LEU A 179 -2.83 -14.91 4.55
CA LEU A 179 -4.04 -15.17 5.33
C LEU A 179 -4.94 -13.91 5.40
N PRO A 180 -5.68 -13.57 4.33
CA PRO A 180 -6.47 -12.34 4.25
C PRO A 180 -7.69 -12.34 5.16
N SER A 181 -8.21 -13.52 5.48
CA SER A 181 -9.36 -13.70 6.36
C SER A 181 -9.02 -13.49 7.83
N ALA A 182 -7.73 -13.43 8.18
CA ALA A 182 -7.31 -13.13 9.53
C ALA A 182 -7.66 -11.67 9.87
N THR A 183 -8.22 -11.44 11.05
CA THR A 183 -8.56 -10.09 11.54
C THR A 183 -7.37 -9.37 12.17
N VAL A 184 -6.31 -10.11 12.55
CA VAL A 184 -5.13 -9.55 13.22
C VAL A 184 -4.37 -8.52 12.35
N PRO A 185 -4.14 -8.76 11.05
CA PRO A 185 -3.46 -7.80 10.19
C PRO A 185 -4.16 -6.43 10.10
N MET A 186 -5.47 -6.36 10.38
CA MET A 186 -6.23 -5.09 10.38
C MET A 186 -5.64 -4.03 11.33
N LEU A 187 -4.87 -4.43 12.34
CA LEU A 187 -4.21 -3.51 13.27
C LEU A 187 -2.94 -2.85 12.69
N SER A 188 -2.45 -3.32 11.54
CA SER A 188 -1.20 -2.89 10.91
C SER A 188 -1.43 -1.84 9.83
N ILE A 189 -0.52 -0.88 9.71
CA ILE A 189 -0.52 0.12 8.63
C ILE A 189 -0.28 -0.57 7.28
N SER A 190 0.61 -1.57 7.23
CA SER A 190 0.89 -2.35 6.02
C SER A 190 -0.36 -3.01 5.46
N HIS A 191 -1.23 -3.57 6.30
CA HIS A 191 -2.46 -4.23 5.83
C HIS A 191 -3.36 -3.30 5.03
N TRP A 192 -3.64 -2.10 5.56
CA TRP A 192 -4.50 -1.13 4.88
C TRP A 192 -3.91 -0.64 3.55
N ALA A 193 -2.58 -0.52 3.48
CA ALA A 193 -1.88 -0.16 2.26
C ALA A 193 -1.92 -1.26 1.20
N LEU A 194 -1.72 -2.53 1.60
CA LEU A 194 -1.82 -3.67 0.71
C LEU A 194 -3.24 -3.84 0.18
N GLN A 195 -4.26 -3.71 1.04
CA GLN A 195 -5.66 -3.71 0.61
C GLN A 195 -5.96 -2.56 -0.36
N MET A 196 -5.35 -1.40 -0.16
CA MET A 196 -5.54 -0.26 -1.08
C MET A 196 -5.02 -0.60 -2.48
N ILE A 197 -3.85 -1.27 -2.57
CA ILE A 197 -3.30 -1.76 -3.85
C ILE A 197 -4.25 -2.78 -4.48
N ASP A 198 -4.77 -3.73 -3.71
CA ASP A 198 -5.70 -4.75 -4.24
C ASP A 198 -6.97 -4.13 -4.81
N ALA A 199 -7.50 -3.10 -4.15
CA ALA A 199 -8.64 -2.33 -4.64
C ALA A 199 -8.32 -1.56 -5.92
N ILE A 200 -7.16 -0.90 -6.00
CA ILE A 200 -6.70 -0.19 -7.21
C ILE A 200 -6.56 -1.16 -8.39
N VAL A 201 -6.00 -2.35 -8.15
CA VAL A 201 -5.82 -3.38 -9.18
C VAL A 201 -7.17 -3.80 -9.76
N LEU A 202 -8.21 -3.98 -8.94
CA LEU A 202 -9.55 -4.30 -9.45
C LEU A 202 -10.19 -3.15 -10.23
N ILE A 203 -9.93 -1.90 -9.83
CA ILE A 203 -10.46 -0.72 -10.53
C ILE A 203 -9.78 -0.56 -11.90
N ALA A 204 -8.46 -0.74 -11.96
CA ALA A 204 -7.67 -0.56 -13.17
C ALA A 204 -7.70 -1.78 -14.11
N TRP A 205 -7.68 -2.99 -13.55
CA TRP A 205 -7.77 -4.26 -14.24
C TRP A 205 -8.92 -5.12 -13.68
N PRO A 206 -10.17 -4.84 -14.05
CA PRO A 206 -11.34 -5.57 -13.56
C PRO A 206 -11.27 -7.07 -13.82
N ASN A 207 -10.66 -7.47 -14.94
CA ASN A 207 -10.53 -8.87 -15.34
C ASN A 207 -9.55 -9.66 -14.44
N THR A 208 -8.81 -9.04 -13.52
CA THR A 208 -7.86 -9.75 -12.65
C THR A 208 -8.52 -10.83 -11.81
N LEU A 209 -9.77 -10.62 -11.40
CA LEU A 209 -10.56 -11.64 -10.72
C LEU A 209 -10.80 -12.86 -11.61
N GLN A 210 -11.13 -12.63 -12.88
CA GLN A 210 -11.31 -13.70 -13.88
C GLN A 210 -10.01 -14.46 -14.13
N TYR A 211 -8.87 -13.77 -14.24
CA TYR A 211 -7.56 -14.43 -14.37
C TYR A 211 -7.25 -15.31 -13.17
N SER A 212 -7.53 -14.85 -11.95
CA SER A 212 -7.33 -15.67 -10.73
C SER A 212 -8.21 -16.93 -10.72
N GLN A 213 -9.47 -16.82 -11.16
CA GLN A 213 -10.39 -17.97 -11.22
C GLN A 213 -10.04 -18.94 -12.35
N MET A 214 -9.55 -18.43 -13.49
CA MET A 214 -9.05 -19.25 -14.59
C MET A 214 -7.83 -20.07 -14.17
N ALA A 215 -6.92 -19.48 -13.38
CA ALA A 215 -5.77 -20.21 -12.82
C ALA A 215 -6.22 -21.48 -12.09
N GLU A 216 -7.21 -21.33 -11.22
CA GLU A 216 -7.73 -22.40 -10.37
C GLU A 216 -8.53 -23.42 -11.18
N ALA A 217 -9.38 -22.96 -12.11
CA ALA A 217 -10.24 -23.83 -12.92
C ALA A 217 -9.46 -24.70 -13.91
N PHE A 218 -8.43 -24.15 -14.55
CA PHE A 218 -7.63 -24.84 -15.58
C PHE A 218 -6.31 -25.41 -15.04
N GLY A 219 -5.98 -25.18 -13.76
CA GLY A 219 -4.76 -25.68 -13.13
C GLY A 219 -3.47 -25.03 -13.66
N PHE A 220 -3.55 -23.79 -14.18
CA PHE A 220 -2.38 -23.06 -14.63
C PHE A 220 -1.49 -22.65 -13.46
N ASP A 221 -0.17 -22.83 -13.60
CA ASP A 221 0.80 -22.37 -12.59
C ASP A 221 0.92 -20.84 -12.65
N SER A 222 0.12 -20.17 -11.82
CA SER A 222 0.09 -18.71 -11.73
C SER A 222 0.49 -18.23 -10.34
N PRO A 223 1.50 -17.34 -10.22
CA PRO A 223 1.83 -16.71 -8.96
C PRO A 223 0.85 -15.59 -8.56
N LEU A 224 -0.13 -15.25 -9.41
CA LEU A 224 -1.05 -14.14 -9.18
C LEU A 224 -1.86 -14.27 -7.87
N PRO A 225 -2.46 -15.43 -7.53
CA PRO A 225 -3.28 -15.58 -6.32
C PRO A 225 -2.49 -15.45 -5.00
N PHE A 226 -1.15 -15.58 -5.05
CA PHE A 226 -0.28 -15.35 -3.90
C PHE A 226 -0.07 -13.85 -3.63
N PHE A 227 0.06 -13.05 -4.69
CA PHE A 227 0.34 -11.61 -4.56
C PHE A 227 -0.92 -10.75 -4.55
N TRP A 228 -2.00 -11.21 -5.16
CA TRP A 228 -3.24 -10.46 -5.30
C TRP A 228 -4.43 -11.30 -4.87
N GLN A 229 -5.28 -10.70 -4.03
CA GLN A 229 -6.55 -11.26 -3.58
C GLN A 229 -7.59 -10.15 -3.53
N PRO A 230 -8.89 -10.47 -3.65
CA PRO A 230 -9.94 -9.48 -3.57
C PRO A 230 -9.96 -8.80 -2.18
N PRO A 231 -10.25 -7.49 -2.12
CA PRO A 231 -10.24 -6.73 -0.88
C PRO A 231 -11.35 -7.21 0.07
N VAL A 232 -10.99 -7.41 1.34
CA VAL A 232 -11.89 -8.01 2.35
C VAL A 232 -12.75 -6.95 3.06
N HIS A 233 -12.17 -5.81 3.45
CA HIS A 233 -12.89 -4.78 4.21
C HIS A 233 -13.66 -3.81 3.29
N THR A 234 -14.78 -4.29 2.75
CA THR A 234 -15.67 -3.54 1.84
C THR A 234 -16.97 -3.04 2.50
N LEU A 235 -17.11 -3.13 3.84
CA LEU A 235 -18.36 -2.79 4.55
C LEU A 235 -19.58 -3.54 3.98
N GLU A 236 -19.42 -4.81 3.63
CA GLU A 236 -20.44 -5.68 3.02
C GLU A 236 -20.94 -5.23 1.64
N THR A 237 -20.37 -4.17 1.05
CA THR A 237 -20.77 -3.66 -0.28
C THR A 237 -20.12 -4.41 -1.44
N GLN A 238 -19.10 -5.23 -1.17
CA GLN A 238 -18.27 -5.94 -2.17
C GLN A 238 -17.63 -5.01 -3.23
N SER A 239 -17.65 -3.69 -3.01
CA SER A 239 -17.14 -2.70 -3.97
C SER A 239 -15.66 -2.42 -3.72
N PRO A 240 -14.80 -2.50 -4.76
CA PRO A 240 -13.38 -2.16 -4.63
C PRO A 240 -13.19 -0.67 -4.31
N VAL A 241 -14.09 0.21 -4.76
CA VAL A 241 -14.02 1.65 -4.47
C VAL A 241 -14.22 1.91 -2.97
N VAL A 242 -15.13 1.18 -2.32
CA VAL A 242 -15.35 1.33 -0.87
C VAL A 242 -14.12 0.88 -0.09
N ALA A 243 -13.53 -0.27 -0.46
CA ALA A 243 -12.29 -0.73 0.17
C ALA A 243 -11.14 0.28 0.04
N LEU A 244 -11.00 0.91 -1.13
CA LEU A 244 -10.00 1.95 -1.38
C LEU A 244 -10.21 3.17 -0.46
N ILE A 245 -11.45 3.66 -0.35
CA ILE A 245 -11.78 4.81 0.51
C ILE A 245 -11.53 4.47 1.97
N VAL A 246 -11.95 3.28 2.43
CA VAL A 246 -11.72 2.84 3.81
C VAL A 246 -10.22 2.80 4.12
N SER A 247 -9.41 2.19 3.26
CA SER A 247 -7.95 2.17 3.43
C SER A 247 -7.34 3.57 3.49
N MET A 248 -7.74 4.49 2.60
CA MET A 248 -7.27 5.87 2.62
C MET A 248 -7.63 6.58 3.92
N VAL A 249 -8.88 6.44 4.37
CA VAL A 249 -9.37 7.06 5.61
C VAL A 249 -8.60 6.53 6.81
N VAL A 250 -8.35 5.23 6.89
CA VAL A 250 -7.59 4.63 8.00
C VAL A 250 -6.14 5.13 8.00
N LEU A 251 -5.46 5.15 6.85
CA LEU A 251 -4.07 5.65 6.77
C LEU A 251 -3.96 7.13 7.15
N MET A 252 -4.92 7.95 6.72
CA MET A 252 -4.99 9.37 7.12
C MET A 252 -5.30 9.52 8.61
N ALA A 253 -6.23 8.73 9.15
CA ALA A 253 -6.58 8.74 10.57
C ALA A 253 -5.39 8.35 11.46
N VAL A 254 -4.61 7.34 11.06
CA VAL A 254 -3.37 6.95 11.75
C VAL A 254 -2.36 8.10 11.71
N THR A 255 -2.15 8.71 10.55
CA THR A 255 -1.22 9.84 10.39
C THR A 255 -1.60 11.00 11.32
N LEU A 256 -2.87 11.42 11.29
CA LEU A 256 -3.38 12.51 12.13
C LEU A 256 -3.34 12.16 13.63
N GLY A 257 -3.75 10.93 13.99
CA GLY A 257 -3.72 10.44 15.36
C GLY A 257 -2.31 10.45 15.93
N MET A 258 -1.31 10.01 15.17
CA MET A 258 0.09 10.05 15.57
C MET A 258 0.57 11.49 15.77
N ILE A 259 0.26 12.40 14.84
CA ILE A 259 0.62 13.83 14.98
C ILE A 259 0.04 14.42 16.29
N VAL A 260 -1.22 14.13 16.61
CA VAL A 260 -1.87 14.59 17.86
C VAL A 260 -1.18 14.02 19.09
N ILE A 261 -0.82 12.73 19.09
CA ILE A 261 -0.08 12.09 20.18
C ILE A 261 1.30 12.76 20.36
N GLY A 262 2.04 12.99 19.27
CA GLY A 262 3.33 13.68 19.30
C GLY A 262 3.25 15.07 19.93
N GLN A 263 2.23 15.85 19.56
CA GLN A 263 1.98 17.18 20.14
C GLN A 263 1.73 17.13 21.65
N SER A 264 0.92 16.16 22.11
CA SER A 264 0.62 16.03 23.54
C SER A 264 1.86 15.64 24.36
N SER A 265 2.73 14.78 23.83
CA SER A 265 4.00 14.42 24.45
C SER A 265 4.93 15.63 24.61
N PHE A 266 4.89 16.59 23.69
CA PHE A 266 5.68 17.82 23.78
C PHE A 266 5.26 18.76 24.92
N LYS A 267 3.96 18.78 25.25
CA LYS A 267 3.43 19.69 26.28
C LYS A 267 3.94 19.35 27.68
N ASN A 268 4.23 18.08 27.95
CA ASN A 268 4.56 17.58 29.29
C ASN A 268 6.04 17.70 29.67
N ARG A 269 6.93 18.09 28.74
CA ARG A 269 8.39 18.10 28.97
C ARG A 269 9.01 19.43 29.38
N GLU A 270 8.22 20.51 29.46
CA GLU A 270 8.73 21.84 29.87
C GLU A 270 8.52 22.16 31.36
N ILE A 271 8.03 21.22 32.16
CA ILE A 271 7.78 21.43 33.60
C ILE A 271 8.90 20.79 34.46
N MET A 272 10.06 20.48 33.88
CA MET A 272 11.23 19.97 34.60
C MET A 272 12.49 20.75 34.26
#